data_AF-A0A841CLW3-F1
#
_entry.id   AF-A0A841CLW3-F1
#
_cell.length_a   1.000
_cell.length_b   1.000
_cell.length_c   1.000
_cell.angle_alpha   90.00
_cell.angle_beta   90.00
_cell.angle_gamma   90.00
#
_symmetry.space_group_name_H-M   'P 1'
#
loop_
_entity.id
_entity.type
_entity.pdbx_description
1 polymer ?
#
loop_
_entity_poly.entity_id
_entity_poly.type
_entity_poly.pdbx_seq_one_letter_code
_entity_poly.pdbx_strand_id
1 'polypeptide(L)'
;MTVVVRLKPLPRWWVWRPGADRGAAVRLARQRARRGRSRVLLAVAVPLACALVVLAPSWWSAVLLAGVPFLFTGAILLLPQRFSEWDVVVAAAERDVVHCEQFDDADQRRRARKLCEHFLAVREHADSARLAHVEALLWQALVALRDSLPVRDALAHADNRPGLAAAIAEQTRALADLDRRVDRFAAALRVAVEELDPELAASALRRVAALDPL
;
A
#
# COMPACT_ATOMS: atom_id res chain seq x y z
N MET A 1 2.09 -32.99 18.08
CA MET A 1 1.29 -31.75 17.94
C MET A 1 2.17 -30.67 17.36
N THR A 2 2.05 -30.41 16.07
CA THR A 2 2.90 -29.46 15.36
C THR A 2 2.33 -28.06 15.52
N VAL A 3 2.93 -27.26 16.40
CA VAL A 3 2.58 -25.85 16.56
C VAL A 3 3.08 -25.10 15.33
N VAL A 4 2.20 -24.92 14.35
CA VAL A 4 2.44 -24.03 13.21
C VAL A 4 2.36 -22.61 13.75
N VAL A 5 3.51 -22.01 14.04
CA VAL A 5 3.64 -20.58 14.31
C VAL A 5 3.32 -19.85 13.00
N ARG A 6 2.06 -19.45 12.81
CA ARG A 6 1.71 -18.45 11.79
C ARG A 6 2.37 -17.14 12.22
N LEU A 7 3.52 -16.84 11.64
CA LEU A 7 4.03 -15.48 11.54
C LEU A 7 2.91 -14.64 10.92
N LYS A 8 2.16 -13.90 11.76
CA LYS A 8 1.18 -12.92 11.27
C LYS A 8 1.95 -12.00 10.33
N PRO A 9 1.56 -11.83 9.06
CA PRO A 9 2.10 -10.73 8.28
C PRO A 9 1.81 -9.45 9.08
N LEU A 10 2.80 -8.56 9.17
CA LEU A 10 2.62 -7.21 9.71
C LEU A 10 1.27 -6.66 9.24
N PRO A 11 0.44 -6.06 10.12
CA PRO A 11 -0.90 -5.64 9.70
C PRO A 11 -0.75 -4.67 8.52
N ARG A 12 -1.29 -5.11 7.38
CA ARG A 12 -1.32 -4.36 6.14
C ARG A 12 -2.25 -3.18 6.36
N TRP A 13 -1.74 -1.98 6.16
CA TRP A 13 -2.53 -0.76 6.18
C TRP A 13 -2.29 0.01 4.90
N TRP A 14 -3.33 0.72 4.46
CA TRP A 14 -3.29 1.61 3.32
C TRP A 14 -4.30 2.73 3.52
N VAL A 15 -4.02 3.88 2.93
CA VAL A 15 -4.93 5.02 2.86
C VAL A 15 -5.02 5.41 1.40
N TRP A 16 -6.23 5.67 0.91
CA TRP A 16 -6.44 6.17 -0.45
C TRP A 16 -6.44 7.70 -0.44
N ARG A 17 -5.98 8.30 -1.53
CA ARG A 17 -6.18 9.73 -1.74
C ARG A 17 -7.68 10.04 -1.70
N PRO A 18 -8.13 11.10 -1.00
CA PRO A 18 -9.50 11.55 -1.10
C PRO A 18 -9.88 11.80 -2.57
N GLY A 19 -10.93 11.12 -3.04
CA GLY A 19 -11.40 11.21 -4.43
C GLY A 19 -10.61 10.40 -5.48
N ALA A 20 -9.70 9.49 -5.10
CA ALA A 20 -8.98 8.67 -6.07
C ALA A 20 -9.91 7.71 -6.84
N ASP A 21 -9.67 7.53 -8.15
CA ASP A 21 -10.37 6.52 -8.96
C ASP A 21 -9.85 5.11 -8.65
N ARG A 22 -10.53 4.44 -7.71
CA ARG A 22 -10.28 3.02 -7.39
C ARG A 22 -10.55 2.10 -8.57
N GLY A 23 -11.40 2.50 -9.51
CA GLY A 23 -11.73 1.71 -10.70
C GLY A 23 -10.52 1.46 -11.59
N ALA A 24 -9.66 2.47 -11.77
CA ALA A 24 -8.39 2.32 -12.49
C ALA A 24 -7.47 1.28 -11.83
N ALA A 25 -7.30 1.35 -10.51
CA ALA A 25 -6.50 0.40 -9.75
C ALA A 25 -7.05 -1.03 -9.85
N VAL A 26 -8.38 -1.21 -9.76
CA VAL A 26 -9.03 -2.52 -9.92
C VAL A 26 -8.79 -3.10 -11.32
N ARG A 27 -8.89 -2.28 -12.37
CA ARG A 27 -8.61 -2.72 -13.75
C ARG A 27 -7.16 -3.17 -13.90
N LEU A 28 -6.22 -2.41 -13.34
CA LEU A 28 -4.79 -2.75 -13.36
C LEU A 28 -4.48 -4.03 -12.56
N ALA A 29 -5.06 -4.19 -11.37
CA ALA A 29 -4.92 -5.39 -10.55
C ALA A 29 -5.39 -6.62 -11.31
N ARG A 30 -6.57 -6.56 -11.94
CA ARG A 30 -7.10 -7.65 -12.77
C ARG A 30 -6.19 -7.96 -13.96
N GLN A 31 -5.64 -6.95 -14.61
CA GLN A 31 -4.73 -7.15 -15.75
C GLN A 31 -3.42 -7.82 -15.32
N ARG A 32 -2.81 -7.39 -14.20
CA ARG A 32 -1.60 -8.00 -13.64
C ARG A 32 -1.86 -9.44 -13.21
N ALA A 33 -2.98 -9.69 -12.54
CA ALA A 33 -3.38 -11.02 -12.07
C ALA A 33 -3.57 -12.00 -13.25
N ARG A 34 -4.22 -11.54 -14.33
CA ARG A 34 -4.35 -12.31 -15.58
C ARG A 34 -3.00 -12.60 -16.23
N ARG A 35 -2.11 -11.61 -16.32
CA ARG A 35 -0.75 -11.78 -16.89
C ARG A 35 0.13 -12.73 -16.06
N GLY A 36 0.06 -12.65 -14.73
CA GLY A 36 0.79 -13.56 -13.84
C GLY A 36 0.32 -15.00 -14.04
N ARG A 37 -1.00 -15.21 -14.08
CA ARG A 37 -1.59 -16.53 -14.31
C ARG A 37 -1.28 -17.07 -15.71
N SER A 38 -1.33 -16.24 -16.75
CA SER A 38 -0.99 -16.68 -18.10
C SER A 38 0.46 -17.13 -18.19
N ARG A 39 1.41 -16.44 -17.52
CA ARG A 39 2.82 -16.87 -17.49
C ARG A 39 2.98 -18.24 -16.83
N VAL A 40 2.34 -18.46 -15.67
CA VAL A 40 2.41 -19.75 -14.96
C VAL A 40 1.74 -20.86 -15.76
N LEU A 41 0.55 -20.62 -16.30
CA LEU A 41 -0.16 -21.62 -17.09
C LEU A 41 0.57 -21.95 -18.38
N LEU A 42 1.12 -20.96 -19.08
CA LEU A 42 1.93 -21.21 -20.29
C LEU A 42 3.21 -21.98 -19.97
N ALA A 43 3.88 -21.69 -18.85
CA ALA A 43 5.06 -22.44 -18.41
C ALA A 43 4.77 -23.93 -18.18
N VAL A 44 3.52 -24.30 -17.86
CA VAL A 44 3.08 -25.70 -17.72
C VAL A 44 2.48 -26.26 -19.01
N ALA A 45 1.70 -25.45 -19.74
CA ALA A 45 0.99 -25.88 -20.94
C ALA A 45 1.94 -26.18 -22.10
N VAL A 46 3.02 -25.41 -22.26
CA VAL A 46 4.02 -25.63 -23.31
C VAL A 46 4.71 -27.00 -23.18
N PRO A 47 5.33 -27.37 -22.05
CA PRO A 47 5.96 -28.69 -21.92
C PRO A 47 4.94 -29.83 -22.00
N LEU A 48 3.72 -29.63 -21.47
CA LEU A 48 2.64 -30.63 -21.60
C LEU A 48 2.24 -30.85 -23.06
N ALA A 49 2.10 -29.78 -23.84
CA ALA A 49 1.80 -29.85 -25.27
C ALA A 49 2.92 -30.57 -26.03
N CYS A 50 4.19 -30.25 -25.74
CA CYS A 50 5.33 -30.96 -26.34
C CYS A 50 5.32 -32.46 -26.01
N ALA A 51 5.06 -32.83 -24.75
CA ALA A 51 4.98 -34.23 -24.35
C ALA A 51 3.85 -34.98 -25.09
N LEU A 52 2.69 -34.34 -25.24
CA LEU A 52 1.55 -34.91 -25.97
C LEU A 52 1.84 -35.08 -27.47
N VAL A 53 2.59 -34.17 -28.08
CA VAL A 53 3.04 -34.30 -29.49
C VAL A 53 3.97 -35.51 -29.67
N VAL A 54 4.93 -35.72 -28.75
CA VAL A 54 5.87 -36.84 -28.82
C VAL A 54 5.17 -38.20 -28.66
N LEU A 55 4.11 -38.24 -27.85
CA LEU A 55 3.34 -39.47 -27.58
C LEU A 55 2.24 -39.75 -28.61
N ALA A 56 2.04 -38.87 -29.59
CA ALA A 56 0.94 -38.99 -30.53
C ALA A 56 1.17 -40.12 -31.57
N PRO A 57 0.19 -41.00 -31.80
CA PRO A 57 0.30 -42.11 -32.76
C PRO A 57 0.27 -41.65 -34.23
N SER A 58 -0.16 -40.42 -34.51
CA SER A 58 -0.24 -39.86 -35.86
C SER A 58 -0.10 -38.34 -35.85
N TRP A 59 0.26 -37.75 -36.99
CA TRP A 59 0.40 -36.29 -37.10
C TRP A 59 -0.92 -35.55 -36.85
N TRP A 60 -2.07 -36.10 -37.26
CA TRP A 60 -3.40 -35.54 -36.97
C TRP A 60 -3.73 -35.57 -35.47
N SER A 61 -3.38 -36.65 -34.78
CA SER A 61 -3.56 -36.74 -33.32
C SER A 61 -2.60 -35.82 -32.57
N ALA A 62 -1.39 -35.60 -33.08
CA ALA A 62 -0.44 -34.64 -32.52
C ALA A 62 -1.00 -33.21 -32.54
N VAL A 63 -1.60 -32.78 -33.66
CA VAL A 63 -2.21 -31.45 -33.78
C VAL A 63 -3.39 -31.28 -32.82
N LEU A 64 -4.27 -32.27 -32.74
CA LEU A 64 -5.43 -32.25 -31.83
C LEU A 64 -5.00 -32.23 -30.36
N LEU A 65 -4.06 -33.08 -29.96
CA LEU A 65 -3.61 -33.20 -28.57
C LEU A 65 -2.78 -31.99 -28.13
N ALA A 66 -1.98 -31.40 -29.02
CA ALA A 66 -1.20 -30.20 -28.72
C ALA A 66 -2.07 -29.00 -28.33
N GLY A 67 -3.31 -28.92 -28.84
CA GLY A 67 -4.25 -27.83 -28.53
C GLY A 67 -4.91 -27.94 -27.15
N VAL A 68 -5.04 -29.15 -26.59
CA VAL A 68 -5.77 -29.41 -25.34
C VAL A 68 -5.22 -28.60 -24.15
N PRO A 69 -3.90 -28.54 -23.90
CA PRO A 69 -3.33 -27.74 -22.81
C PRO A 69 -3.63 -26.23 -22.94
N PHE A 70 -3.68 -25.72 -24.18
CA PHE A 70 -3.97 -24.31 -24.45
C PHE A 70 -5.45 -23.99 -24.28
N LEU A 71 -6.35 -24.90 -24.69
CA LEU A 71 -7.79 -24.78 -24.45
C LEU A 71 -8.10 -24.78 -22.95
N PHE A 72 -7.50 -25.70 -22.19
CA PHE A 72 -7.60 -25.71 -20.73
C PHE A 72 -7.06 -24.42 -20.11
N THR A 73 -5.90 -23.94 -20.58
CA THR A 73 -5.33 -22.66 -20.13
C THR A 73 -6.28 -21.49 -20.39
N GLY A 74 -6.88 -21.43 -21.58
CA GLY A 74 -7.88 -20.43 -21.94
C GLY A 74 -9.12 -20.48 -21.05
N ALA A 75 -9.68 -21.67 -20.83
CA ALA A 75 -10.82 -21.88 -19.94
C ALA A 75 -10.51 -21.46 -18.49
N ILE A 76 -9.32 -21.79 -17.99
CA ILE A 76 -8.86 -21.41 -16.65
C ILE A 76 -8.70 -19.90 -16.51
N LEU A 77 -8.28 -19.19 -17.56
CA LEU A 77 -8.17 -17.73 -17.58
C LEU A 77 -9.54 -17.01 -17.58
N LEU A 78 -10.60 -17.68 -18.01
CA LEU A 78 -11.97 -17.15 -17.98
C LEU A 78 -12.65 -17.28 -16.60
N LEU A 79 -12.13 -18.14 -15.71
CA LEU A 79 -12.70 -18.31 -14.37
C LEU A 79 -12.59 -17.01 -13.54
N PRO A 80 -13.64 -16.67 -12.76
CA PRO A 80 -13.63 -15.48 -11.91
C PRO A 80 -12.49 -15.57 -10.89
N GLN A 81 -11.56 -14.62 -10.98
CA GLN A 81 -10.41 -14.59 -10.09
C GLN A 81 -10.78 -13.88 -8.78
N ARG A 82 -10.53 -14.55 -7.66
CA ARG A 82 -10.48 -13.91 -6.35
C ARG A 82 -9.16 -13.15 -6.26
N PHE A 83 -9.22 -11.83 -6.35
CA PHE A 83 -8.10 -10.96 -6.01
C PHE A 83 -8.44 -10.27 -4.69
N SER A 84 -7.43 -10.09 -3.85
CA SER A 84 -7.55 -9.43 -2.56
C SER A 84 -7.60 -7.91 -2.75
N GLU A 85 -8.13 -7.20 -1.75
CA GLU A 85 -8.07 -5.73 -1.74
C GLU A 85 -6.63 -5.23 -1.78
N TRP A 86 -5.70 -5.98 -1.17
CA TRP A 86 -4.26 -5.68 -1.23
C TRP A 86 -3.70 -5.68 -2.66
N ASP A 87 -4.18 -6.58 -3.53
CA ASP A 87 -3.75 -6.60 -4.94
C ASP A 87 -4.16 -5.32 -5.67
N VAL A 88 -5.27 -4.70 -5.26
CA VAL A 88 -5.73 -3.41 -5.79
C VAL A 88 -4.87 -2.27 -5.28
N VAL A 89 -4.52 -2.29 -4.00
CA VAL A 89 -3.62 -1.32 -3.36
C VAL A 89 -2.25 -1.34 -4.03
N VAL A 90 -1.63 -2.51 -4.19
CA VAL A 90 -0.32 -2.67 -4.85
C VAL A 90 -0.38 -2.34 -6.35
N ALA A 91 -1.57 -2.40 -6.96
CA ALA A 91 -1.77 -2.04 -8.38
C ALA A 91 -2.03 -0.56 -8.63
N ALA A 92 -2.46 0.17 -7.61
CA ALA A 92 -2.74 1.59 -7.72
C ALA A 92 -1.46 2.40 -7.99
N ALA A 93 -1.62 3.60 -8.55
CA ALA A 93 -0.50 4.51 -8.71
C ALA A 93 -0.05 5.01 -7.33
N GLU A 94 1.26 5.23 -7.17
CA GLU A 94 1.85 5.70 -5.91
C GLU A 94 1.26 7.03 -5.42
N ARG A 95 0.78 7.87 -6.35
CA ARG A 95 0.09 9.13 -6.04
C ARG A 95 -1.35 8.98 -5.54
N ASP A 96 -1.95 7.80 -5.69
CA ASP A 96 -3.36 7.55 -5.41
C ASP A 96 -3.56 6.70 -4.14
N VAL A 97 -2.54 5.97 -3.71
CA VAL A 97 -2.56 5.19 -2.47
C VAL A 97 -1.21 5.25 -1.74
N VAL A 98 -1.27 5.34 -0.41
CA VAL A 98 -0.10 5.17 0.47
C VAL A 98 -0.32 3.90 1.27
N HIS A 99 0.68 3.01 1.31
CA HIS A 99 0.60 1.72 1.98
C HIS A 99 1.90 1.37 2.71
N CYS A 100 1.81 0.43 3.64
CA CYS A 100 2.92 0.10 4.55
C CYS A 100 4.23 -0.31 3.86
N GLU A 101 4.17 -0.94 2.69
CA GLU A 101 5.36 -1.35 1.91
C GLU A 101 6.10 -0.18 1.24
N GLN A 102 5.53 1.03 1.20
CA GLN A 102 6.23 2.23 0.72
C GLN A 102 7.19 2.83 1.76
N PHE A 103 7.23 2.27 2.98
CA PHE A 103 8.04 2.77 4.10
C PHE A 103 9.12 1.75 4.45
N ASP A 104 10.29 1.85 3.83
CA ASP A 104 11.40 0.93 4.12
C ASP A 104 11.99 1.13 5.52
N ASP A 105 12.00 2.38 6.01
CA ASP A 105 12.38 2.73 7.38
C ASP A 105 11.32 2.22 8.39
N ALA A 106 11.74 1.37 9.32
CA ALA A 106 10.89 0.76 10.33
C ALA A 106 10.26 1.77 11.29
N ASP A 107 10.97 2.87 11.60
CA ASP A 107 10.46 3.91 12.50
C ASP A 107 9.38 4.74 11.80
N GLN A 108 9.61 5.11 10.54
CA GLN A 108 8.61 5.82 9.74
C GLN A 108 7.39 4.96 9.48
N ARG A 109 7.58 3.67 9.20
CA ARG A 109 6.49 2.69 9.07
C ARG A 109 5.67 2.60 10.36
N ARG A 110 6.31 2.62 11.52
CA ARG A 110 5.63 2.61 12.83
C ARG A 110 4.84 3.90 13.07
N ARG A 111 5.39 5.07 12.75
CA ARG A 111 4.68 6.36 12.88
C ARG A 111 3.45 6.42 11.97
N ALA A 112 3.63 6.10 10.70
CA ALA A 112 2.56 6.06 9.71
C ALA A 112 1.43 5.09 10.12
N ARG A 113 1.80 3.92 10.66
CA ARG A 113 0.84 2.97 11.22
C ARG A 113 0.04 3.56 12.37
N LYS A 114 0.69 4.19 13.36
CA LYS A 114 0.00 4.81 14.51
C LYS A 114 -0.99 5.88 14.07
N LEU A 115 -0.64 6.71 13.09
CA LEU A 115 -1.55 7.70 12.52
C LEU A 115 -2.82 7.05 11.95
N CYS A 116 -2.65 5.99 11.17
CA CYS A 116 -3.78 5.23 10.61
C CYS A 116 -4.65 4.61 11.71
N GLU A 117 -4.03 4.01 12.73
CA GLU A 117 -4.73 3.41 13.87
C GLU A 117 -5.55 4.45 14.65
N HIS A 118 -4.97 5.62 14.96
CA HIS A 118 -5.71 6.69 15.64
C HIS A 118 -6.86 7.22 14.78
N PHE A 119 -6.64 7.45 13.48
CA PHE A 119 -7.70 7.93 12.59
C PHE A 119 -8.86 6.95 12.48
N LEU A 120 -8.57 5.64 12.34
CA LEU A 120 -9.62 4.61 12.27
C LEU A 120 -10.48 4.57 13.54
N ALA A 121 -9.86 4.75 14.72
CA ALA A 121 -10.60 4.83 15.99
C ALA A 121 -11.50 6.07 16.06
N VAL A 122 -11.05 7.22 15.57
CA VAL A 122 -11.89 8.44 15.51
C VAL A 122 -13.06 8.27 14.54
N ARG A 123 -12.84 7.59 13.41
CA ARG A 123 -13.83 7.43 12.34
C ARG A 123 -15.13 6.78 12.81
N GLU A 124 -15.09 5.94 13.83
CA GLU A 124 -16.27 5.24 14.36
C GLU A 124 -17.26 6.18 15.08
N HIS A 125 -16.81 7.36 15.52
CA HIS A 125 -17.56 8.20 16.46
C HIS A 125 -17.81 9.64 15.96
N ALA A 126 -17.31 10.00 14.77
CA ALA A 126 -17.26 11.39 14.30
C ALA A 126 -18.15 11.67 13.07
N ASP A 127 -18.49 12.95 12.90
CA ASP A 127 -19.24 13.45 11.74
C ASP A 127 -18.45 13.31 10.42
N SER A 128 -19.14 12.79 9.40
CA SER A 128 -18.63 12.51 8.05
C SER A 128 -17.92 13.69 7.37
N ALA A 129 -18.44 14.91 7.49
CA ALA A 129 -17.86 16.08 6.85
C ALA A 129 -16.50 16.45 7.45
N ARG A 130 -16.37 16.34 8.77
CA ARG A 130 -15.11 16.62 9.48
C ARG A 130 -14.09 15.52 9.24
N LEU A 131 -14.55 14.27 9.20
CA LEU A 131 -13.71 13.14 8.87
C LEU A 131 -13.08 13.26 7.48
N ALA A 132 -13.81 13.77 6.47
CA ALA A 132 -13.25 13.97 5.13
C ALA A 132 -12.06 14.94 5.12
N HIS A 133 -12.13 16.03 5.90
CA HIS A 133 -11.02 16.98 6.03
C HIS A 133 -9.83 16.36 6.78
N VAL A 134 -10.08 15.67 7.88
CA VAL A 134 -9.01 14.97 8.65
C VAL A 134 -8.38 13.85 7.83
N GLU A 135 -9.15 13.14 6.99
CA GLU A 135 -8.65 12.14 6.05
C GLU A 135 -7.72 12.77 5.01
N ALA A 136 -8.03 13.97 4.52
CA ALA A 136 -7.15 14.71 3.62
C ALA A 136 -5.84 15.12 4.30
N LEU A 137 -5.89 15.60 5.55
CA LEU A 137 -4.69 15.92 6.35
C LEU A 137 -3.85 14.67 6.65
N LEU A 138 -4.49 13.55 6.99
CA LEU A 138 -3.83 12.25 7.19
C LEU A 138 -3.11 11.83 5.91
N TRP A 139 -3.79 11.89 4.77
CA TRP A 139 -3.21 11.59 3.48
C TRP A 139 -1.97 12.45 3.20
N GLN A 140 -2.06 13.76 3.40
CA GLN A 140 -0.94 14.69 3.22
C GLN A 140 0.24 14.35 4.14
N ALA A 141 -0.01 14.09 5.42
CA ALA A 141 1.02 13.71 6.38
C ALA A 141 1.73 12.41 5.96
N LEU A 142 0.97 11.39 5.52
CA LEU A 142 1.52 10.12 5.05
C LEU A 142 2.36 10.28 3.77
N VAL A 143 1.90 11.09 2.82
CA VAL A 143 2.65 11.42 1.60
C VAL A 143 3.95 12.14 1.95
N ALA A 144 3.92 13.14 2.82
CA ALA A 144 5.13 13.87 3.21
C ALA A 144 6.14 12.99 3.96
N LEU A 145 5.67 12.08 4.82
CA LEU A 145 6.55 11.10 5.45
C LEU A 145 7.22 10.20 4.41
N ARG A 146 6.47 9.67 3.45
CA ARG A 146 7.00 8.84 2.36
C ARG A 146 8.00 9.62 1.51
N ASP A 147 7.65 10.83 1.09
CA ASP A 147 8.47 11.67 0.23
C ASP A 147 9.74 12.16 0.96
N SER A 148 9.77 12.11 2.30
CA SER A 148 10.96 12.37 3.11
C SER A 148 11.97 11.21 3.15
N LEU A 149 11.56 9.97 2.79
CA LEU A 149 12.41 8.78 2.90
C LEU A 149 13.69 8.86 2.06
N PRO A 150 13.67 9.31 0.78
CA PRO A 150 14.89 9.43 -0.02
C PRO A 150 15.88 10.43 0.57
N VAL A 151 15.38 11.51 1.19
CA VAL A 151 16.23 12.52 1.85
C VAL A 151 16.88 11.93 3.10
N ARG A 152 16.13 11.16 3.89
CA ARG A 152 16.66 10.45 5.07
C ARG A 152 17.73 9.44 4.68
N ASP A 153 17.47 8.67 3.64
CA ASP A 153 18.42 7.69 3.11
C ASP A 153 19.70 8.37 2.61
N ALA A 154 19.57 9.46 1.84
CA ALA A 154 20.71 10.25 1.38
C ALA A 154 21.53 10.83 2.55
N LEU A 155 20.88 11.33 3.60
CA LEU A 155 21.55 11.84 4.80
C LEU A 155 22.24 10.73 5.61
N ALA A 156 21.66 9.53 5.68
CA ALA A 156 22.26 8.38 6.36
C ALA A 156 23.57 7.92 5.69
N HIS A 157 23.69 8.11 4.37
CA HIS A 157 24.87 7.77 3.58
C HIS A 157 25.78 8.96 3.28
N ALA A 158 25.47 10.16 3.78
CA ALA A 158 26.26 11.35 3.51
C ALA A 158 27.56 11.34 4.32
N ASP A 159 28.70 11.22 3.63
CA ASP A 159 30.01 11.40 4.27
C ASP A 159 30.22 12.86 4.68
N ASN A 160 30.86 13.05 5.84
CA ASN A 160 31.16 14.36 6.44
C ASN A 160 32.25 15.12 5.67
N ARG A 161 31.94 15.57 4.45
CA ARG A 161 32.86 16.35 3.62
C ARG A 161 32.80 17.84 4.02
N PRO A 162 33.96 18.49 4.25
CA PRO A 162 34.00 19.93 4.52
C PRO A 162 33.42 20.68 3.31
N GLY A 163 32.35 21.45 3.54
CA GLY A 163 31.58 22.15 2.50
C GLY A 163 30.12 21.70 2.37
N LEU A 164 29.75 20.51 2.86
CA LEU A 164 28.36 20.02 2.84
C LEU A 164 27.65 20.15 4.20
N ALA A 165 28.37 20.47 5.27
CA ALA A 165 27.83 20.52 6.63
C ALA A 165 26.61 21.45 6.78
N ALA A 166 26.62 22.62 6.12
CA ALA A 166 25.49 23.55 6.17
C ALA A 166 24.23 22.99 5.48
N ALA A 167 24.39 22.33 4.31
CA ALA A 167 23.27 21.73 3.59
C ALA A 167 22.70 20.52 4.34
N ILE A 168 23.56 19.68 4.91
CA ILE A 168 23.17 18.55 5.77
C ILE A 168 22.41 19.06 7.00
N ALA A 169 22.91 20.10 7.66
CA ALA A 169 22.24 20.69 8.81
C ALA A 169 20.84 21.23 8.44
N GLU A 170 20.70 21.87 7.27
CA GLU A 170 19.42 22.42 6.82
C GLU A 170 18.40 21.32 6.50
N GLN A 171 18.80 20.28 5.76
CA GLN A 171 17.94 19.13 5.49
C GLN A 171 17.55 18.40 6.78
N THR A 172 18.47 18.29 7.73
CA THR A 172 18.20 17.67 9.04
C THR A 172 17.18 18.50 9.85
N ARG A 173 17.29 19.84 9.83
CA ARG A 173 16.29 20.71 10.47
C ARG A 173 14.92 20.58 9.82
N ALA A 174 14.85 20.61 8.49
CA ALA A 174 13.59 20.46 7.76
C ALA A 174 12.89 19.12 8.07
N LEU A 175 13.66 18.03 8.16
CA LEU A 175 13.13 16.72 8.56
C LEU A 175 12.65 16.71 10.02
N ALA A 176 13.40 17.32 10.93
CA ALA A 176 13.00 17.42 12.33
C ALA A 176 11.72 18.23 12.51
N ASP A 177 11.53 19.29 11.72
CA ASP A 177 10.31 20.11 11.75
C ASP A 177 9.11 19.37 11.17
N LEU A 178 9.30 18.59 10.10
CA LEU A 178 8.28 17.66 9.60
C LEU A 178 7.89 16.64 10.67
N ASP A 179 8.87 15.99 11.32
CA ASP A 179 8.63 15.00 12.37
C ASP A 179 7.81 15.63 13.53
N ARG A 180 8.15 16.86 13.94
CA ARG A 180 7.40 17.59 14.97
C ARG A 180 5.97 17.93 14.55
N ARG A 181 5.73 18.30 13.28
CA ARG A 181 4.36 18.58 12.78
C ARG A 181 3.52 17.31 12.78
N VAL A 182 4.09 16.21 12.27
CA VAL A 182 3.44 14.89 12.23
C VAL A 182 3.14 14.37 13.62
N ASP A 183 4.10 14.46 14.57
CA ASP A 183 3.91 14.00 15.94
C ASP A 183 2.84 14.84 16.67
N ARG A 184 2.78 16.15 16.42
CA ARG A 184 1.69 17.02 16.93
C ARG A 184 0.33 16.61 16.38
N PHE A 185 0.24 16.33 15.07
CA PHE A 185 -0.98 15.82 14.46
C PHE A 185 -1.40 14.47 15.04
N ALA A 186 -0.45 13.54 15.23
CA ALA A 186 -0.70 12.23 15.84
C ALA A 186 -1.20 12.35 17.30
N ALA A 187 -0.61 13.26 18.08
CA ALA A 187 -1.03 13.53 19.45
C ALA A 187 -2.43 14.14 19.50
N ALA A 188 -2.74 15.07 18.60
CA ALA A 188 -4.07 15.68 18.53
C ALA A 188 -5.15 14.66 18.13
N LEU A 189 -4.85 13.74 17.20
CA LEU A 189 -5.71 12.60 16.88
C LEU A 189 -5.92 11.69 18.09
N ARG A 190 -4.85 11.37 18.83
CA ARG A 190 -4.94 10.54 20.03
C ARG A 190 -5.85 11.17 21.09
N VAL A 191 -5.72 12.48 21.35
CA VAL A 191 -6.61 13.19 22.27
C VAL A 191 -8.07 13.10 21.82
N ALA A 192 -8.33 13.19 20.51
CA ALA A 192 -9.69 13.01 19.99
C ALA A 192 -10.23 11.57 20.14
N VAL A 193 -9.36 10.55 20.16
CA VAL A 193 -9.74 9.14 20.41
C VAL A 193 -10.01 8.89 21.89
N GLU A 194 -9.20 9.45 22.78
CA GLU A 194 -9.30 9.23 24.23
C GLU A 194 -10.49 9.98 24.86
N GLU A 195 -11.05 10.96 24.16
CA GLU A 195 -12.18 11.76 24.63
C GLU A 195 -13.51 10.98 24.50
N LEU A 196 -14.15 10.71 25.64
CA LEU A 196 -15.39 9.94 25.73
C LEU A 196 -16.63 10.80 25.46
N ASP A 197 -16.53 12.11 25.69
CA ASP A 197 -17.61 13.05 25.41
C ASP A 197 -17.62 13.42 23.90
N PRO A 198 -18.70 13.13 23.17
CA PRO A 198 -18.78 13.41 21.74
C PRO A 198 -18.63 14.90 21.39
N GLU A 199 -19.05 15.82 22.28
CA GLU A 199 -18.91 17.26 22.04
C GLU A 199 -17.46 17.73 22.20
N LEU A 200 -16.76 17.20 23.20
CA LEU A 200 -15.33 17.46 23.42
C LEU A 200 -14.49 16.80 22.33
N ALA A 201 -14.83 15.58 21.89
CA ALA A 201 -14.19 14.91 20.76
C ALA A 201 -14.37 15.71 19.47
N ALA A 202 -15.58 16.25 19.23
CA ALA A 202 -15.87 17.14 18.12
C ALA A 202 -15.09 18.47 18.20
N SER A 203 -14.85 19.00 19.40
CA SER A 203 -13.98 20.17 19.62
C SER A 203 -12.49 19.86 19.38
N ALA A 204 -12.02 18.72 19.87
CA ALA A 204 -10.67 18.22 19.62
C ALA A 204 -10.42 18.02 18.12
N LEU A 205 -11.38 17.44 17.39
CA LEU A 205 -11.31 17.29 15.95
C LEU A 205 -11.27 18.63 15.19
N ARG A 206 -11.97 19.66 15.67
CA ARG A 206 -11.84 21.02 15.11
C ARG A 206 -10.43 21.56 15.27
N ARG A 207 -9.79 21.31 16.43
CA ARG A 207 -8.38 21.68 16.63
C ARG A 207 -7.44 20.88 15.73
N VAL A 208 -7.68 19.59 15.56
CA VAL A 208 -6.93 18.73 14.62
C VAL A 208 -7.04 19.26 13.19
N ALA A 209 -8.26 19.59 12.74
CA ALA A 209 -8.53 20.13 11.42
C ALA A 209 -7.87 21.49 11.15
N ALA A 210 -7.62 22.27 12.21
CA ALA A 210 -6.90 23.53 12.15
C ALA A 210 -5.38 23.38 12.19
N LEU A 211 -4.85 22.19 12.52
CA LEU A 211 -3.42 21.92 12.42
C LEU A 211 -3.06 21.74 10.94
N ASP A 212 -2.04 22.48 10.51
CA ASP A 212 -1.37 22.21 9.25
C ASP A 212 -0.24 21.21 9.48
N PRO A 213 -0.35 19.96 8.96
CA PRO A 213 0.75 19.00 9.06
C PRO A 213 1.93 19.36 8.12
N LEU A 214 1.77 20.30 7.17
CA LEU A 214 2.79 20.64 6.18
C LEU A 214 3.09 22.14 6.08
#